data_AF-A0A7W0H0X7-F1
#
_entry.id   AF-A0A7W0H0X7-F1
#
_cell.length_a   1.000
_cell.length_b   1.000
_cell.length_c   1.000
_cell.angle_alpha   90.00
_cell.angle_beta   90.00
_cell.angle_gamma   90.00
#
_symmetry.space_group_name_H-M   'P 1'
#
loop_
_entity.id
_entity.type
_entity.pdbx_description
1 polymer ?
#
loop_
_entity_poly.entity_id
_entity_poly.type
_entity_poly.pdbx_seq_one_letter_code
_entity_poly.pdbx_strand_id
1 'polypeptide(L)'
;MGVFHGHEGVREFFREWRAFFAEYYAEPEKFIDAGECVVVRIRQGGRGRISTVGVEMSSHWQVYRLRGGRAVRVEIYRDEGDALVAVGLMG
;
A
#
# COMPACT_ATOMS: atom_id res chain seq x y z
N MET A 1 -8.92 -7.56 4.30
CA MET A 1 -9.05 -6.29 5.04
C MET A 1 -10.19 -5.48 4.45
N GLY A 2 -10.83 -4.63 5.27
CA GLY A 2 -11.98 -3.81 4.89
C GLY A 2 -11.61 -2.35 4.58
N VAL A 3 -12.58 -1.45 4.74
CA VAL A 3 -12.41 -0.01 4.49
C VAL A 3 -12.21 0.74 5.80
N PHE A 4 -11.20 1.60 5.86
CA PHE A 4 -10.86 2.41 7.03
C PHE A 4 -11.05 3.90 6.73
N HIS A 5 -11.64 4.65 7.68
CA HIS A 5 -12.06 6.04 7.46
C HIS A 5 -11.43 7.01 8.45
N GLY A 6 -11.08 8.20 7.95
CA GLY A 6 -10.46 9.26 8.75
C GLY A 6 -9.07 8.91 9.27
N HIS A 7 -8.42 9.85 9.96
CA HIS A 7 -7.07 9.64 10.47
C HIS A 7 -6.99 8.51 11.50
N GLU A 8 -8.07 8.28 12.27
CA GLU A 8 -8.11 7.19 13.25
C GLU A 8 -8.14 5.82 12.57
N GLY A 9 -9.02 5.63 11.59
CA GLY A 9 -9.07 4.39 10.82
C GLY A 9 -7.76 4.13 10.08
N VAL A 10 -7.10 5.16 9.55
CA VAL A 10 -5.76 5.00 8.93
C VAL A 10 -4.70 4.55 9.95
N ARG A 11 -4.72 5.10 11.17
CA ARG A 11 -3.81 4.63 12.24
C ARG A 11 -4.10 3.19 12.63
N GLU A 12 -5.37 2.80 12.66
CA GLU A 12 -5.79 1.43 12.93
C GLU A 12 -5.32 0.46 11.86
N PHE A 13 -5.56 0.79 10.59
CA PHE A 13 -5.02 0.06 9.44
C PHE A 13 -3.52 -0.20 9.60
N PHE A 14 -2.72 0.83 9.93
CA PHE A 14 -1.27 0.66 10.09
C PHE A 14 -0.87 -0.14 11.33
N ARG A 15 -1.69 -0.18 12.39
CA ARG A 15 -1.46 -1.05 13.55
C ARG A 15 -1.73 -2.50 13.15
N GLU A 16 -2.85 -2.78 12.51
CA GLU A 16 -3.24 -4.12 12.07
C GLU A 16 -2.26 -4.67 11.04
N TRP A 17 -1.96 -3.90 9.99
CA TRP A 17 -1.06 -4.31 8.91
C TRP A 17 0.34 -4.69 9.41
N ARG A 18 0.83 -4.00 10.45
CA ARG A 18 2.17 -4.21 11.02
C ARG A 18 2.17 -5.07 12.28
N ALA A 19 1.03 -5.59 12.72
CA ALA A 19 0.89 -6.23 14.03
C ALA A 19 1.88 -7.39 14.23
N PHE A 20 2.12 -8.17 13.17
CA PHE A 20 2.97 -9.36 13.21
C PHE A 20 4.47 -9.07 13.13
N PHE A 21 4.86 -7.83 12.81
CA PHE A 21 6.24 -7.43 12.58
C PHE A 21 6.83 -6.70 13.79
N ALA A 22 8.07 -7.06 14.15
CA ALA A 22 8.91 -6.27 15.03
C ALA A 22 9.50 -5.07 14.26
N GLU A 23 9.86 -5.31 13.00
CA GLU A 23 10.35 -4.32 12.05
C GLU A 23 9.62 -4.54 10.73
N TYR A 24 9.10 -3.49 10.12
CA TYR A 24 8.39 -3.53 8.84
C TYR A 24 8.95 -2.44 7.93
N TYR A 25 9.19 -2.80 6.67
CA TYR A 25 9.53 -1.84 5.62
C TYR A 25 8.52 -1.92 4.47
N ALA A 26 8.34 -0.79 3.81
CA ALA A 26 7.61 -0.65 2.57
C ALA A 26 8.35 0.37 1.70
N GLU A 27 8.88 -0.08 0.58
CA GLU A 27 9.68 0.73 -0.34
C GLU A 27 8.98 0.83 -1.68
N PRO A 28 8.81 2.05 -2.22
CA PRO A 28 8.24 2.21 -3.55
C PRO A 28 9.29 1.87 -4.61
N GLU A 29 8.92 0.99 -5.54
CA GLU A 29 9.80 0.55 -6.64
C GLU A 29 9.45 1.20 -7.98
N LYS A 30 8.18 1.53 -8.19
CA LYS A 30 7.67 2.08 -9.45
C LYS A 30 6.54 3.05 -9.15
N PHE A 31 6.52 4.16 -9.87
CA PHE A 31 5.43 5.14 -9.86
C PHE A 31 4.85 5.27 -11.27
N ILE A 32 3.54 5.30 -11.38
CA ILE A 32 2.81 5.53 -12.62
C ILE A 32 1.85 6.69 -12.35
N ASP A 33 2.05 7.79 -13.09
CA ASP A 33 1.15 8.94 -13.04
C ASP A 33 -0.18 8.61 -13.73
N ALA A 34 -1.28 8.90 -13.04
CA ALA A 34 -2.64 8.74 -13.50
C ALA A 34 -3.49 9.99 -13.16
N GLY A 35 -2.89 11.18 -13.22
CA GLY A 35 -3.56 12.46 -13.03
C GLY A 35 -3.85 12.75 -11.56
N GLU A 36 -5.11 12.63 -11.14
CA GLU A 36 -5.47 12.77 -9.71
C GLU A 36 -5.00 11.58 -8.87
N CYS A 37 -4.52 10.52 -9.52
CA CYS A 37 -4.04 9.31 -8.86
C CYS A 37 -2.57 9.05 -9.20
N VAL A 38 -1.86 8.39 -8.29
CA VAL A 38 -0.57 7.76 -8.59
C VAL A 38 -0.66 6.28 -8.24
N VAL A 39 -0.22 5.41 -9.14
CA VAL A 39 -0.13 3.97 -8.91
C VAL A 39 1.31 3.64 -8.54
N VAL A 40 1.49 2.94 -7.42
CA VAL A 40 2.82 2.65 -6.85
C VAL A 40 2.98 1.16 -6.63
N ARG A 41 4.07 0.58 -7.15
CA ARG A 41 4.49 -0.76 -6.75
C ARG A 41 5.27 -0.67 -5.45
N ILE A 42 4.90 -1.46 -4.46
CA ILE A 42 5.54 -1.50 -3.14
C ILE A 42 6.24 -2.84 -2.95
N ARG A 43 7.55 -2.81 -2.71
CA ARG A 43 8.28 -3.93 -2.11
C ARG A 43 8.19 -3.81 -0.61
N GLN A 44 7.90 -4.91 0.06
CA GLN A 44 7.67 -4.89 1.50
C GLN A 44 8.18 -6.17 2.14
N GLY A 45 8.41 -6.07 3.43
CA GLY A 45 8.85 -7.18 4.25
C GLY A 45 9.16 -6.70 5.64
N GLY A 46 9.83 -7.55 6.38
CA GLY A 46 10.17 -7.24 7.75
C GLY A 46 10.59 -8.44 8.54
N ARG A 47 10.81 -8.23 9.82
CA ARG A 47 11.14 -9.29 10.77
C ARG A 47 9.93 -9.57 11.64
N GLY A 48 9.49 -10.83 11.65
CA GLY A 48 8.37 -11.25 12.49
C GLY A 48 8.71 -11.13 13.98
N ARG A 49 7.73 -10.86 14.85
CA ARG A 49 7.97 -10.76 16.30
C ARG A 49 8.50 -12.04 16.95
N ILE A 50 8.19 -13.18 16.35
CA ILE A 50 8.57 -14.52 16.81
C ILE A 50 9.78 -15.10 16.05
N SER A 51 10.32 -14.38 15.06
CA SER A 51 11.42 -14.83 14.21
C SER A 51 12.59 -13.86 14.26
N THR A 52 13.81 -14.39 14.31
CA THR A 52 15.02 -13.59 14.15
C THR A 52 15.39 -13.34 12.69
N VAL A 53 14.81 -14.11 11.76
CA VAL A 53 15.06 -14.01 10.32
C VAL A 53 14.07 -13.05 9.67
N GLY A 54 14.58 -12.12 8.86
CA GLY A 54 13.78 -11.23 8.04
C GLY A 54 13.11 -11.98 6.88
N VAL A 55 11.89 -11.58 6.54
CA VAL A 55 11.12 -12.13 5.43
C VAL A 55 10.75 -11.02 4.45
N GLU A 56 10.85 -11.34 3.16
CA GLU A 56 10.27 -10.52 2.11
C GLU A 56 8.83 -11.00 1.87
N MET A 57 7.90 -10.05 1.82
CA MET A 57 6.51 -10.31 1.49
C MET A 57 6.31 -10.11 0.00
N SER A 58 5.27 -10.74 -0.56
CA SER A 58 4.86 -10.42 -1.92
C SER A 58 4.61 -8.91 -2.06
N SER A 59 5.20 -8.33 -3.12
CA SER A 59 4.92 -6.95 -3.50
C SER A 59 3.42 -6.76 -3.74
N HIS A 60 2.96 -5.53 -3.57
CA HIS A 60 1.59 -5.13 -3.87
C HIS A 60 1.59 -3.78 -4.59
N TRP A 61 0.44 -3.42 -5.12
CA TRP A 61 0.20 -2.16 -5.79
C TRP A 61 -0.70 -1.27 -4.94
N GLN A 62 -0.39 0.02 -4.90
CA GLN A 62 -1.17 1.01 -4.18
C GLN A 62 -1.62 2.10 -5.14
N VAL A 63 -2.91 2.42 -5.13
CA VAL A 63 -3.46 3.56 -5.85
C VAL A 63 -3.72 4.67 -4.84
N TYR A 64 -2.96 5.75 -4.94
CA TYR A 64 -3.13 6.94 -4.11
C TYR A 64 -3.93 7.98 -4.87
N ARG A 65 -5.09 8.38 -4.35
CA ARG A 65 -5.78 9.59 -4.83
C ARG A 65 -5.25 10.81 -4.09
N LEU A 66 -4.84 11.82 -4.83
CA LEU A 66 -4.26 13.04 -4.30
C LEU A 66 -5.24 14.21 -4.41
N ARG A 67 -5.25 15.07 -3.38
CA ARG A 67 -5.87 16.40 -3.43
C ARG A 67 -4.96 17.39 -2.73
N GLY A 68 -4.60 18.48 -3.40
CA GLY A 68 -3.70 19.50 -2.84
C GLY A 68 -2.35 18.94 -2.39
N GLY A 69 -1.79 17.98 -3.14
CA GLY A 69 -0.51 17.33 -2.82
C GLY A 69 -0.56 16.34 -1.66
N ARG A 70 -1.75 15.98 -1.14
CA ARG A 70 -1.92 15.01 -0.05
C ARG A 70 -2.74 13.81 -0.49
N ALA A 71 -2.37 12.63 -0.03
CA ALA A 71 -3.17 11.42 -0.21
C ALA A 71 -4.46 11.50 0.61
N VAL A 72 -5.61 11.36 -0.06
CA VAL A 72 -6.94 11.36 0.57
C VAL A 72 -7.61 9.99 0.53
N ARG A 73 -7.09 9.06 -0.27
CA ARG A 73 -7.52 7.66 -0.35
C ARG A 73 -6.35 6.80 -0.83
N VAL A 74 -6.24 5.60 -0.28
CA VAL A 74 -5.27 4.58 -0.71
C VAL A 74 -6.02 3.28 -0.90
N GLU A 75 -5.86 2.65 -2.05
CA GLU A 75 -6.41 1.33 -2.37
C GLU A 75 -5.25 0.38 -2.62
N ILE A 76 -5.35 -0.87 -2.15
CA ILE A 76 -4.29 -1.87 -2.23
C ILE A 76 -4.76 -3.02 -3.13
N TYR A 77 -3.98 -3.31 -4.16
CA TYR A 77 -4.21 -4.37 -5.13
C TYR A 77 -3.04 -5.35 -5.10
N ARG A 78 -3.32 -6.62 -5.36
CA ARG A 78 -2.25 -7.63 -5.49
C ARG A 78 -1.52 -7.50 -6.83
N ASP A 79 -2.26 -7.19 -7.88
CA ASP A 79 -1.80 -7.25 -9.26
C ASP A 79 -1.79 -5.87 -9.93
N GLU A 80 -0.85 -5.67 -10.86
CA GLU A 80 -0.70 -4.38 -11.59
C GLU A 80 -1.94 -4.05 -12.41
N GLY A 81 -2.50 -5.05 -13.10
CA GLY A 81 -3.67 -4.88 -13.97
C GLY A 81 -4.87 -4.29 -13.22
N ASP A 82 -5.22 -4.85 -12.06
CA ASP A 82 -6.34 -4.35 -11.25
C ASP A 82 -6.11 -2.90 -10.80
N ALA A 83 -4.88 -2.56 -10.43
CA ALA A 83 -4.53 -1.19 -10.05
C ALA A 83 -4.63 -0.22 -11.23
N LEU A 84 -4.24 -0.64 -12.43
CA LEU A 84 -4.35 0.16 -13.66
C LEU A 84 -5.80 0.32 -14.12
N VAL A 85 -6.62 -0.73 -14.04
CA VAL A 85 -8.07 -0.67 -14.29
C VAL A 85 -8.75 0.32 -13.34
N ALA A 86 -8.38 0.31 -12.05
CA ALA A 86 -8.95 1.20 -11.04
C ALA A 86 -8.73 2.70 -11.34
N VAL A 87 -7.72 3.04 -12.14
CA VAL A 87 -7.43 4.40 -12.57
C VAL A 87 -7.74 4.65 -14.05
N GLY A 88 -8.34 3.68 -14.75
CA GLY A 88 -8.75 3.81 -16.16
C GLY A 88 -7.60 3.78 -17.17
N LEU A 89 -6.44 3.22 -16.80
CA LEU A 89 -5.28 3.07 -17.70
C LEU A 89 -5.22 1.71 -18.41
N MET A 90 -6.15 0.80 -18.09
CA MET A 90 -6.27 -0.50 -18.74
C MET A 90 -7.74 -0.88 -18.82
N GLY A 91 -8.17 -1.39 -19.97
CA GLY A 91 -9.53 -1.82 -20.29
C GLY A 91 -9.53 -2.81 -21.44
#